data_AF-A0A7M5V2S9-F1
#
_entry.id   AF-A0A7M5V2S9-F1
#
_cell.length_a   1.000
_cell.length_b   1.000
_cell.length_c   1.000
_cell.angle_alpha   90.00
_cell.angle_beta   90.00
_cell.angle_gamma   90.00
#
_symmetry.space_group_name_H-M   'P 1'
#
loop_
_entity.id
_entity.type
_entity.pdbx_description
1 polymer ?
#
loop_
_entity_poly.entity_id
_entity_poly.type
_entity_poly.pdbx_seq_one_letter_code
_entity_poly.pdbx_strand_id
1 'polypeptide(L)'
;MSLPESLSNNSVWTSKKMRLEPEDLQILMSCRKSCRGVRCKNKARCFQDKKTCRRFCRCSRACPKIYRPVCGSNGVTYANQCLLNYATCQSKGKITKKRNGRCPCKKTCRNVRCANGARCFHNPRTCKTKCACSKACPKILKPVCGTDGVTYDNDCLLRYATCKSKGKIQKKKDGKCCSVDCTTAKCSKGARCFHDPLKCVTKCVCSKACPKILKPVCGTDGVTYDNECLLNYQFCKTKGKVDKKSDGKCPVCPYHNPCSRIRCRYGYRCVPNFSRCAYSCQPKVCPNRQCVQAACDAKPCKKGQRCIEICKNSCVHACEISRYTYGG
;
A
#
# COMPACT_ATOMS: atom_id res chain seq x y z
N MET A 1 10.44 16.33 -70.52
CA MET A 1 11.40 15.38 -71.13
C MET A 1 10.68 14.05 -71.27
N SER A 2 9.71 13.97 -72.17
CA SER A 2 9.88 13.69 -73.61
C SER A 2 10.19 12.20 -73.83
N LEU A 3 9.14 11.43 -74.11
CA LEU A 3 9.23 10.19 -74.88
C LEU A 3 9.52 10.56 -76.34
N PRO A 4 10.23 9.69 -77.09
CA PRO A 4 10.06 9.64 -78.53
C PRO A 4 9.42 8.31 -78.96
N GLU A 5 8.31 8.46 -79.69
CA GLU A 5 7.95 7.62 -80.85
C GLU A 5 9.11 7.73 -81.87
N SER A 6 9.42 6.82 -82.79
CA SER A 6 8.71 5.80 -83.54
C SER A 6 9.80 5.01 -84.28
N LEU A 7 9.47 3.83 -84.80
CA LEU A 7 9.75 3.41 -86.18
C LEU A 7 9.28 1.96 -86.38
N SER A 8 8.07 1.87 -86.93
CA SER A 8 7.67 0.98 -88.01
C SER A 8 8.76 0.04 -88.55
N ASN A 9 8.48 -1.28 -88.55
CA ASN A 9 8.56 -2.01 -89.81
C ASN A 9 7.68 -3.27 -89.84
N ASN A 10 6.80 -3.28 -90.83
CA ASN A 10 5.96 -4.37 -91.26
C ASN A 10 6.79 -5.62 -91.61
N SER A 11 6.43 -6.77 -91.03
CA SER A 11 6.71 -8.06 -91.64
C SER A 11 5.45 -8.93 -91.58
N VAL A 12 4.90 -9.08 -92.78
CA VAL A 12 3.86 -9.98 -93.26
C VAL A 12 3.77 -11.27 -92.44
N TRP A 13 2.61 -11.50 -91.84
CA TRP A 13 2.20 -12.79 -91.30
C TRP A 13 2.01 -13.79 -92.45
N THR A 14 3.05 -14.54 -92.80
CA THR A 14 2.87 -15.76 -93.57
C THR A 14 2.56 -16.90 -92.59
N SER A 15 1.28 -17.27 -92.53
CA SER A 15 0.79 -18.47 -91.85
C SER A 15 1.39 -19.71 -92.49
N LYS A 16 2.64 -20.05 -92.14
CA LYS A 16 3.21 -21.35 -92.48
C LYS A 16 2.49 -22.39 -91.62
N LYS A 17 1.40 -22.95 -92.16
CA LYS A 17 0.74 -24.16 -91.65
C LYS A 17 1.83 -25.20 -91.42
N MET A 18 2.26 -25.38 -90.17
CA MET A 18 3.00 -26.57 -89.78
C MET A 18 2.04 -27.74 -89.96
N ARG A 19 2.21 -28.50 -91.06
CA ARG A 19 1.61 -29.83 -91.16
C ARG A 19 2.28 -30.68 -90.10
N LEU A 20 1.49 -31.15 -89.14
CA LEU A 20 1.87 -32.27 -88.29
C LEU A 20 1.81 -33.53 -89.14
N GLU A 21 2.84 -34.37 -89.04
CA GLU A 21 2.91 -35.65 -89.76
C GLU A 21 1.78 -36.59 -89.26
N PRO A 22 1.31 -37.57 -90.06
CA PRO A 22 0.20 -38.46 -89.70
C PRO A 22 0.41 -39.23 -88.38
N GLU A 23 1.67 -39.47 -87.99
CA GLU A 23 2.04 -40.13 -86.73
C GLU A 23 1.82 -39.24 -85.50
N ASP A 24 1.91 -37.91 -85.63
CA ASP A 24 1.65 -36.94 -84.55
C ASP A 24 0.15 -36.82 -84.22
N LEU A 25 -0.73 -37.08 -85.19
CA LEU A 25 -2.19 -37.13 -85.00
C LEU A 25 -2.64 -38.37 -84.20
N GLN A 26 -1.87 -39.47 -84.25
CA GLN A 26 -2.11 -40.66 -83.46
C GLN A 26 -1.71 -40.49 -81.98
N ILE A 27 -0.73 -39.63 -81.67
CA ILE A 27 -0.32 -39.29 -80.30
C ILE A 27 -1.36 -38.39 -79.60
N LEU A 28 -2.00 -37.47 -80.33
CA LEU A 28 -3.01 -36.57 -79.78
C LEU A 28 -4.30 -37.32 -79.38
N MET A 29 -4.68 -38.36 -80.12
CA MET A 29 -5.87 -39.19 -79.85
C MET A 29 -5.63 -40.31 -78.81
N SER A 30 -4.38 -40.56 -78.40
CA SER A 30 -3.99 -41.68 -77.52
C SER A 30 -3.59 -41.25 -76.10
N CYS A 31 -3.66 -39.96 -75.76
CA CYS A 31 -3.51 -39.46 -74.39
C CYS A 31 -4.71 -39.83 -73.47
N ARG A 32 -5.32 -41.02 -73.62
CA ARG A 32 -6.41 -41.56 -72.77
C ARG A 32 -6.03 -41.69 -71.29
N LYS A 33 -4.72 -41.70 -71.02
CA LYS A 33 -4.12 -41.98 -69.72
C LYS A 33 -3.89 -40.68 -68.92
N SER A 34 -4.95 -40.12 -68.33
CA SER A 34 -4.85 -38.95 -67.42
C SER A 34 -4.15 -39.27 -66.08
N CYS A 35 -3.76 -38.26 -65.31
CA CYS A 35 -3.26 -38.42 -63.93
C CYS A 35 -4.31 -38.93 -62.92
N ARG A 36 -5.52 -39.28 -63.36
CA ARG A 36 -6.58 -39.85 -62.52
C ARG A 36 -6.11 -41.17 -61.90
N GLY A 37 -6.25 -41.31 -60.58
CA GLY A 37 -5.86 -42.51 -59.82
C GLY A 37 -4.36 -42.67 -59.55
N VAL A 38 -3.49 -41.82 -60.10
CA VAL A 38 -2.03 -41.92 -59.88
C VAL A 38 -1.67 -41.41 -58.48
N ARG A 39 -1.15 -42.29 -57.63
CA ARG A 39 -0.65 -41.94 -56.28
C ARG A 39 0.86 -41.76 -56.30
N CYS A 40 1.29 -40.52 -56.31
CA CYS A 40 2.71 -40.19 -56.18
C CYS A 40 3.17 -40.26 -54.71
N LYS A 41 4.40 -40.73 -54.47
CA LYS A 41 5.02 -40.77 -53.14
C LYS A 41 5.27 -39.36 -52.59
N ASN A 42 5.38 -39.24 -51.27
CA ASN A 42 5.78 -38.00 -50.56
C ASN A 42 4.93 -36.75 -50.87
N LYS A 43 3.63 -36.91 -51.17
CA LYS A 43 2.73 -35.80 -51.55
C LYS A 43 3.15 -35.06 -52.83
N ALA A 44 3.97 -35.68 -53.69
CA ALA A 44 4.18 -35.18 -55.06
C ALA A 44 2.86 -35.16 -55.83
N ARG A 45 2.78 -34.31 -56.86
CA ARG A 45 1.62 -34.27 -57.77
C ARG A 45 2.00 -34.93 -59.10
N CYS A 46 1.04 -35.64 -59.68
CA CYS A 46 1.19 -36.20 -61.01
C CYS A 46 1.03 -35.08 -62.05
N PHE A 47 1.95 -35.05 -63.00
CA PHE A 47 1.90 -34.23 -64.20
C PHE A 47 1.96 -35.14 -65.42
N GLN A 48 1.38 -34.67 -66.51
CA GLN A 48 1.42 -35.33 -67.80
C GLN A 48 2.14 -34.41 -68.79
N ASP A 49 3.14 -34.95 -69.47
CA ASP A 49 3.81 -34.27 -70.56
C ASP A 49 2.88 -34.18 -71.77
N LYS A 50 2.73 -32.99 -72.34
CA LYS A 50 1.77 -32.74 -73.44
C LYS A 50 2.22 -33.31 -74.78
N LYS A 51 3.52 -33.59 -74.97
CA LYS A 51 4.09 -34.09 -76.22
C LYS A 51 4.26 -35.61 -76.19
N THR A 52 4.73 -36.14 -75.06
CA THR A 52 5.06 -37.57 -74.92
C THR A 52 3.97 -38.37 -74.21
N CYS A 53 2.92 -37.72 -73.70
CA CYS A 53 1.87 -38.33 -72.86
C CYS A 53 2.40 -39.07 -71.62
N ARG A 54 3.69 -38.92 -71.28
CA ARG A 54 4.34 -39.56 -70.14
C ARG A 54 3.86 -38.91 -68.85
N ARG A 55 3.49 -39.73 -67.88
CA ARG A 55 3.17 -39.29 -66.52
C ARG A 55 4.44 -39.28 -65.67
N PHE A 56 4.60 -38.24 -64.88
CA PHE A 56 5.69 -38.16 -63.91
C PHE A 56 5.23 -37.46 -62.63
N CYS A 57 5.84 -37.85 -61.52
CA CYS A 57 5.56 -37.27 -60.21
C CYS A 57 6.59 -36.19 -59.90
N ARG A 58 6.12 -34.98 -59.60
CA ARG A 58 7.00 -33.86 -59.23
C ARG A 58 6.41 -33.05 -58.07
N CYS A 59 7.28 -32.45 -57.27
CA CYS A 59 6.87 -31.48 -56.26
C CYS A 59 6.32 -30.22 -56.95
N SER A 60 5.09 -29.82 -56.60
CA SER A 60 4.46 -28.64 -57.17
C SER A 60 4.18 -27.60 -56.11
N ARG A 61 4.70 -26.39 -56.36
CA ARG A 61 4.52 -25.19 -55.54
C ARG A 61 3.28 -24.38 -55.94
N ALA A 62 2.48 -24.85 -56.90
CA ALA A 62 1.23 -24.20 -57.29
C ALA A 62 0.19 -24.34 -56.16
N CYS A 63 0.15 -23.36 -55.27
CA CYS A 63 -0.69 -23.37 -54.07
C CYS A 63 -1.58 -22.13 -54.00
N PRO A 64 -2.83 -22.25 -53.50
CA PRO A 64 -3.69 -21.11 -53.29
C PRO A 64 -3.10 -20.18 -52.22
N LYS A 65 -3.33 -18.87 -52.36
CA LYS A 65 -2.90 -17.84 -51.39
C LYS A 65 -3.85 -17.73 -50.18
N ILE A 66 -4.35 -18.87 -49.69
CA ILE A 66 -5.25 -18.94 -48.52
C ILE A 66 -4.42 -19.15 -47.26
N TYR A 67 -4.64 -18.34 -46.22
CA TYR A 67 -3.92 -18.44 -44.94
C TYR A 67 -4.67 -19.33 -43.94
N ARG A 68 -4.26 -20.60 -43.83
CA ARG A 68 -4.78 -21.59 -42.86
C ARG A 68 -3.59 -22.39 -42.29
N PRO A 69 -2.85 -21.83 -41.33
CA PRO A 69 -1.50 -22.30 -41.02
C PRO A 69 -1.48 -23.72 -40.45
N VAL A 70 -0.39 -24.43 -40.72
CA VAL A 70 -0.12 -25.78 -40.21
C VAL A 70 1.31 -25.88 -39.70
N CYS A 71 1.52 -26.67 -38.65
CA CYS A 71 2.84 -26.88 -38.07
C CYS A 71 3.46 -28.16 -38.62
N GLY A 72 4.65 -28.05 -39.20
CA GLY A 72 5.45 -29.18 -39.63
C GLY A 72 6.17 -29.87 -38.46
N SER A 73 6.55 -31.14 -38.65
CA SER A 73 7.37 -31.91 -37.70
C SER A 73 8.73 -31.26 -37.44
N ASN A 74 9.24 -30.49 -38.41
CA ASN A 74 10.45 -29.68 -38.32
C ASN A 74 10.30 -28.38 -37.50
N GLY A 75 9.12 -28.12 -36.92
CA GLY A 75 8.86 -26.91 -36.13
C GLY A 75 8.66 -25.63 -36.96
N VAL A 76 8.53 -25.75 -38.29
CA VAL A 76 8.23 -24.62 -39.18
C VAL A 76 6.72 -24.49 -39.39
N THR A 77 6.23 -23.25 -39.33
CA THR A 77 4.83 -22.95 -39.65
C THR A 77 4.70 -22.70 -41.15
N TYR A 78 3.88 -23.50 -41.82
CA TYR A 78 3.52 -23.31 -43.22
C TYR A 78 2.21 -22.54 -43.31
N ALA A 79 2.09 -21.60 -44.25
CA ALA A 79 0.91 -20.74 -44.36
C ALA A 79 -0.38 -21.51 -44.69
N ASN A 80 -0.27 -22.67 -45.33
CA ASN A 80 -1.37 -23.61 -45.53
C ASN A 80 -0.87 -25.05 -45.78
N GLN A 81 -1.83 -25.99 -45.83
CA GLN A 81 -1.58 -27.41 -46.07
C GLN A 81 -0.86 -27.68 -47.40
N CYS A 82 -1.15 -26.93 -48.46
CA CYS A 82 -0.51 -27.11 -49.77
C CYS A 82 1.01 -26.85 -49.68
N LEU A 83 1.42 -25.79 -48.99
CA LEU A 83 2.83 -25.47 -48.79
C LEU A 83 3.55 -26.51 -47.92
N LEU A 84 2.87 -27.08 -46.91
CA LEU A 84 3.42 -28.20 -46.14
C LEU A 84 3.58 -29.45 -47.01
N ASN A 85 2.62 -29.77 -47.87
CA ASN A 85 2.71 -30.91 -48.79
C ASN A 85 3.89 -30.73 -49.79
N TYR A 86 4.11 -29.51 -50.28
CA TYR A 86 5.27 -29.20 -51.10
C TYR A 86 6.59 -29.44 -50.35
N ALA A 87 6.69 -28.99 -49.09
CA ALA A 87 7.87 -29.23 -48.26
C ALA A 87 8.05 -30.72 -47.90
N THR A 88 6.95 -31.45 -47.68
CA THR A 88 6.95 -32.91 -47.50
C THR A 88 7.55 -33.59 -48.72
N CYS A 89 7.15 -33.18 -49.92
CA CYS A 89 7.67 -33.70 -51.19
C CYS A 89 9.17 -33.42 -51.38
N GLN A 90 9.56 -32.16 -51.20
CA GLN A 90 10.96 -31.71 -51.30
C GLN A 90 11.88 -32.47 -50.33
N SER A 91 11.40 -32.71 -49.11
CA SER A 91 12.15 -33.44 -48.07
C SER A 91 12.06 -34.98 -48.19
N LYS A 92 11.49 -35.51 -49.29
CA LYS A 92 11.26 -36.94 -49.50
C LYS A 92 10.49 -37.62 -48.34
N GLY A 93 9.50 -36.93 -47.78
CA GLY A 93 8.61 -37.44 -46.74
C GLY A 93 9.07 -37.18 -45.29
N LYS A 94 10.27 -36.64 -45.08
CA LYS A 94 10.81 -36.39 -43.72
C LYS A 94 9.99 -35.36 -42.93
N ILE A 95 9.47 -34.34 -43.61
CA ILE A 95 8.63 -33.31 -42.98
C ILE A 95 7.17 -33.77 -43.06
N THR A 96 6.54 -33.99 -41.91
CA THR A 96 5.12 -34.37 -41.81
C THR A 96 4.34 -33.30 -41.06
N LYS A 97 3.00 -33.40 -41.07
CA LYS A 97 2.15 -32.51 -40.28
C LYS A 97 2.21 -32.90 -38.81
N LYS A 98 2.61 -31.98 -37.95
CA LYS A 98 2.58 -32.16 -36.49
C LYS A 98 1.25 -31.73 -35.87
N ARG A 99 0.70 -30.57 -36.26
CA ARG A 99 -0.63 -30.12 -35.83
C ARG A 99 -1.27 -29.13 -36.81
N ASN A 100 -2.57 -28.90 -36.63
CA ASN A 100 -3.25 -27.72 -37.18
C ASN A 100 -2.83 -26.45 -36.45
N GLY A 101 -2.78 -25.31 -37.16
CA GLY A 101 -2.34 -24.03 -36.61
C GLY A 101 -0.83 -23.83 -36.68
N ARG A 102 -0.36 -22.71 -36.14
CA ARG A 102 1.07 -22.37 -36.11
C ARG A 102 1.84 -23.29 -35.16
N CYS A 103 3.13 -23.45 -35.42
CA CYS A 103 4.01 -24.10 -34.45
C CYS A 103 4.13 -23.28 -33.17
N PRO A 104 4.27 -23.92 -31.99
CA PRO A 104 4.58 -23.23 -30.75
C PRO A 104 5.88 -22.44 -30.86
N CYS A 105 5.91 -21.25 -30.26
CA CYS A 105 7.13 -20.48 -30.15
C CYS A 105 8.10 -21.16 -29.18
N LYS A 106 9.34 -21.38 -29.61
CA LYS A 106 10.41 -21.91 -28.76
C LYS A 106 10.80 -20.92 -27.64
N LYS A 107 10.78 -19.63 -27.94
CA LYS A 107 11.03 -18.54 -26.98
C LYS A 107 9.71 -17.89 -26.58
N THR A 108 9.36 -18.00 -25.30
CA THR A 108 8.19 -17.36 -24.69
C THR A 108 8.61 -16.59 -23.44
N CYS A 109 7.72 -15.78 -22.87
CA CYS A 109 8.00 -15.06 -21.64
C CYS A 109 8.24 -15.94 -20.41
N ARG A 110 7.99 -17.25 -20.50
CA ARG A 110 8.24 -18.21 -19.41
C ARG A 110 9.69 -18.20 -18.94
N ASN A 111 10.64 -18.01 -19.88
CA ASN A 111 12.08 -18.07 -19.61
C ASN A 111 12.76 -16.70 -19.78
N VAL A 112 12.00 -15.60 -19.78
CA VAL A 112 12.55 -14.25 -19.97
C VAL A 112 12.39 -13.47 -18.68
N ARG A 113 13.51 -13.17 -18.02
CA ARG A 113 13.56 -12.26 -16.87
C ARG A 113 13.91 -10.86 -17.36
N CYS A 114 12.95 -9.96 -17.29
CA CYS A 114 13.15 -8.56 -17.64
C CYS A 114 13.70 -7.80 -16.42
N ALA A 115 14.66 -6.88 -16.65
CA ALA A 115 15.22 -6.06 -15.59
C ALA A 115 14.26 -4.95 -15.12
N ASN A 116 14.53 -4.39 -13.94
CA ASN A 116 13.91 -3.17 -13.43
C ASN A 116 12.37 -3.22 -13.37
N GLY A 117 11.77 -4.37 -13.10
CA GLY A 117 10.30 -4.48 -13.01
C GLY A 117 9.57 -4.37 -14.36
N ALA A 118 10.28 -4.39 -15.49
CA ALA A 118 9.66 -4.51 -16.81
C ALA A 118 8.92 -5.84 -16.96
N ARG A 119 7.84 -5.85 -17.74
CA ARG A 119 7.09 -7.07 -18.07
C ARG A 119 7.52 -7.60 -19.42
N CYS A 120 7.59 -8.92 -19.54
CA CYS A 120 7.79 -9.57 -20.83
C CYS A 120 6.48 -9.64 -21.60
N PHE A 121 6.53 -9.27 -22.87
CA PHE A 121 5.48 -9.43 -23.85
C PHE A 121 5.96 -10.38 -24.94
N HIS A 122 5.12 -11.35 -25.32
CA HIS A 122 5.42 -12.25 -26.44
C HIS A 122 4.48 -11.97 -27.60
N ASN A 123 5.00 -11.94 -28.82
CA ASN A 123 4.19 -11.87 -30.03
C ASN A 123 3.98 -13.29 -30.57
N PRO A 124 2.77 -13.86 -30.52
CA PRO A 124 2.50 -15.23 -30.99
C PRO A 124 2.67 -15.40 -32.51
N ARG A 125 2.70 -14.31 -33.28
CA ARG A 125 2.87 -14.37 -34.74
C ARG A 125 4.34 -14.41 -35.15
N THR A 126 5.18 -13.61 -34.50
CA THR A 126 6.63 -13.49 -34.83
C THR A 126 7.52 -14.32 -33.90
N CYS A 127 6.95 -14.88 -32.81
CA CYS A 127 7.68 -15.59 -31.77
C CYS A 127 8.82 -14.78 -31.13
N LYS A 128 8.72 -13.45 -31.20
CA LYS A 128 9.64 -12.52 -30.54
C LYS A 128 9.09 -12.11 -29.18
N THR A 129 10.00 -11.96 -28.22
CA THR A 129 9.72 -11.44 -26.88
C THR A 129 10.29 -10.03 -26.75
N LYS A 130 9.60 -9.15 -26.02
CA LYS A 130 10.04 -7.78 -25.72
C LYS A 130 9.81 -7.48 -24.25
N CYS A 131 10.81 -6.89 -23.58
CA CYS A 131 10.65 -6.33 -22.24
C CYS A 131 10.19 -4.87 -22.35
N ALA A 132 9.11 -4.51 -21.66
CA ALA A 132 8.63 -3.14 -21.63
C ALA A 132 7.90 -2.81 -20.31
N CYS A 133 7.87 -1.53 -19.96
CA CYS A 133 7.06 -1.05 -18.84
C CYS A 133 5.58 -1.14 -19.20
N SER A 134 4.77 -1.71 -18.32
CA SER A 134 3.33 -1.87 -18.53
C SER A 134 2.56 -1.22 -17.41
N LYS A 135 1.64 -0.31 -17.74
CA LYS A 135 0.67 0.25 -16.79
C LYS A 135 -0.62 -0.57 -16.70
N ALA A 136 -0.67 -1.73 -17.37
CA ALA A 136 -1.81 -2.64 -17.32
C ALA A 136 -1.82 -3.37 -15.96
N CYS A 137 -2.47 -2.74 -14.98
CA CYS A 137 -2.55 -3.20 -13.61
C CYS A 137 -4.01 -3.46 -13.19
N PRO A 138 -4.25 -4.50 -12.36
CA PRO A 138 -5.57 -4.72 -11.79
C PRO A 138 -5.91 -3.58 -10.82
N LYS A 139 -7.20 -3.24 -10.70
CA LYS A 139 -7.72 -2.25 -9.74
C LYS A 139 -7.92 -2.86 -8.35
N ILE A 140 -6.91 -3.58 -7.86
CA ILE A 140 -6.91 -4.15 -6.50
C ILE A 140 -6.22 -3.15 -5.59
N LEU A 141 -6.87 -2.74 -4.50
CA LEU A 141 -6.29 -1.84 -3.51
C LEU A 141 -5.55 -2.66 -2.44
N LYS A 142 -4.23 -2.74 -2.57
CA LYS A 142 -3.30 -3.40 -1.63
C LYS A 142 -2.04 -2.52 -1.53
N PRO A 143 -2.10 -1.41 -0.78
CA PRO A 143 -1.12 -0.34 -0.90
C PRO A 143 0.29 -0.79 -0.51
N VAL A 144 1.28 -0.21 -1.17
CA VAL A 144 2.71 -0.44 -0.91
C VAL A 144 3.47 0.89 -0.89
N CYS A 145 4.54 0.95 -0.10
CA CYS A 145 5.38 2.14 0.00
C CYS A 145 6.65 1.96 -0.85
N GLY A 146 6.90 2.90 -1.76
CA GLY A 146 8.14 2.96 -2.52
C GLY A 146 9.30 3.57 -1.72
N THR A 147 10.53 3.33 -2.18
CA THR A 147 11.74 3.98 -1.64
C THR A 147 11.78 5.49 -1.91
N ASP A 148 10.94 5.97 -2.83
CA ASP A 148 10.67 7.37 -3.13
C ASP A 148 9.70 8.03 -2.13
N GLY A 149 9.20 7.30 -1.13
CA GLY A 149 8.24 7.81 -0.16
C GLY A 149 6.81 7.94 -0.71
N VAL A 150 6.55 7.45 -1.93
CA VAL A 150 5.22 7.49 -2.54
C VAL A 150 4.45 6.21 -2.22
N THR A 151 3.18 6.37 -1.85
CA THR A 151 2.25 5.24 -1.70
C THR A 151 1.68 4.86 -3.06
N TYR A 152 1.83 3.60 -3.43
CA TYR A 152 1.25 3.03 -4.64
C TYR A 152 0.05 2.15 -4.27
N ASP A 153 -1.06 2.22 -5.03
CA ASP A 153 -2.28 1.47 -4.70
C ASP A 153 -2.07 -0.05 -4.66
N ASN A 154 -1.08 -0.56 -5.41
CA ASN A 154 -0.66 -1.95 -5.38
C ASN A 154 0.77 -2.17 -5.94
N ASP A 155 1.30 -3.38 -5.72
CA ASP A 155 2.59 -3.83 -6.24
C ASP A 155 2.74 -3.68 -7.76
N CYS A 156 1.65 -3.79 -8.53
CA CYS A 156 1.72 -3.64 -9.99
C CYS A 156 2.07 -2.19 -10.38
N LEU A 157 1.42 -1.21 -9.74
CA LEU A 157 1.73 0.20 -9.97
C LEU A 157 3.15 0.55 -9.51
N LEU A 158 3.59 0.02 -8.36
CA LEU A 158 4.97 0.18 -7.91
C LEU A 158 5.96 -0.42 -8.93
N ARG A 159 5.74 -1.63 -9.43
CA ARG A 159 6.59 -2.25 -10.47
C ARG A 159 6.65 -1.42 -11.75
N TYR A 160 5.54 -0.80 -12.15
CA TYR A 160 5.53 0.11 -13.28
C TYR A 160 6.43 1.33 -13.03
N ALA A 161 6.37 1.92 -11.83
CA ALA A 161 7.24 3.03 -11.43
C ALA A 161 8.71 2.61 -11.32
N THR A 162 9.01 1.43 -10.77
CA THR A 162 10.35 0.81 -10.81
C THR A 162 10.87 0.74 -12.24
N CYS A 163 10.04 0.30 -13.19
CA CYS A 163 10.41 0.22 -14.60
C CYS A 163 10.68 1.58 -15.23
N LYS A 164 9.81 2.55 -15.01
CA LYS A 164 9.98 3.92 -15.53
C LYS A 164 11.21 4.62 -14.95
N SER A 165 11.51 4.36 -13.67
CA SER A 165 12.69 4.91 -12.99
C SER A 165 13.97 4.10 -13.24
N LYS A 166 13.94 3.08 -14.11
CA LYS A 166 15.07 2.18 -14.40
C LYS A 166 15.65 1.50 -13.14
N GLY A 167 14.79 1.13 -12.20
CA GLY A 167 15.15 0.39 -10.99
C GLY A 167 15.49 1.26 -9.78
N LYS A 168 15.45 2.60 -9.88
CA LYS A 168 15.73 3.50 -8.75
C LYS A 168 14.67 3.41 -7.64
N ILE A 169 13.40 3.27 -8.03
CA ILE A 169 12.29 3.12 -7.09
C ILE A 169 12.09 1.63 -6.82
N GLN A 170 12.22 1.22 -5.57
CA GLN A 170 12.01 -0.15 -5.11
C GLN A 170 10.93 -0.18 -4.04
N LYS A 171 10.48 -1.38 -3.66
CA LYS A 171 9.55 -1.54 -2.53
C LYS A 171 10.31 -1.29 -1.22
N LYS A 172 9.88 -0.28 -0.48
CA LYS A 172 10.37 -0.03 0.88
C LYS A 172 9.66 -0.93 1.89
N LYS A 173 8.32 -0.98 1.83
CA LYS A 173 7.50 -1.84 2.69
C LYS A 173 6.10 -2.07 2.12
N ASP A 174 5.40 -3.06 2.67
CA ASP A 174 3.96 -3.23 2.51
C ASP A 174 3.17 -2.16 3.29
N GLY A 175 1.97 -1.83 2.78
CA GLY A 175 1.14 -0.77 3.31
C GLY A 175 1.49 0.61 2.75
N LYS A 176 0.70 1.62 3.13
CA LYS A 176 0.95 3.01 2.74
C LYS A 176 2.28 3.51 3.31
N CYS A 177 2.91 4.46 2.62
CA CYS A 177 4.02 5.21 3.21
C CYS A 177 3.55 5.96 4.46
N CYS A 178 4.47 6.19 5.40
CA CYS A 178 4.12 6.97 6.59
C CYS A 178 3.73 8.38 6.15
N SER A 179 2.50 8.80 6.46
CA SER A 179 2.02 10.17 6.29
C SER A 179 1.71 10.81 7.64
N VAL A 180 2.52 10.49 8.66
CA VAL A 180 2.22 10.85 10.04
C VAL A 180 3.22 11.90 10.50
N ASP A 181 2.97 13.14 10.12
CA ASP A 181 3.73 14.27 10.58
C ASP A 181 3.23 14.72 11.96
N CYS A 182 4.14 15.21 12.80
CA CYS A 182 3.79 15.76 14.11
C CYS A 182 3.03 17.10 14.03
N THR A 183 2.65 17.54 12.83
CA THR A 183 1.99 18.82 12.53
C THR A 183 0.59 18.91 13.15
N THR A 184 -0.13 17.80 13.24
CA THR A 184 -1.50 17.76 13.80
C THR A 184 -1.56 17.14 15.19
N ALA A 185 -0.45 16.63 15.71
CA ALA A 185 -0.41 15.91 16.98
C ALA A 185 -0.49 16.89 18.18
N LYS A 186 -1.64 16.90 18.88
CA LYS A 186 -1.80 17.63 20.14
C LYS A 186 -1.34 16.76 21.32
N CYS A 187 -0.08 16.94 21.74
CA CYS A 187 0.47 16.26 22.91
C CYS A 187 0.18 17.02 24.21
N SER A 188 0.11 16.29 25.33
CA SER A 188 -0.02 16.86 26.68
C SER A 188 1.19 17.69 27.07
N LYS A 189 1.04 18.58 28.07
CA LYS A 189 2.14 19.38 28.64
C LYS A 189 3.36 18.49 28.92
N GLY A 190 4.55 18.93 28.49
CA GLY A 190 5.82 18.23 28.69
C GLY A 190 6.06 16.99 27.81
N ALA A 191 5.10 16.64 26.94
CA ALA A 191 5.32 15.66 25.89
C ALA A 191 5.66 16.33 24.56
N ARG A 192 6.55 15.72 23.78
CA ARG A 192 6.75 16.06 22.36
C ARG A 192 6.27 14.91 21.50
N CYS A 193 5.81 15.24 20.31
CA CYS A 193 5.53 14.23 19.31
C CYS A 193 6.85 13.64 18.80
N PHE A 194 6.90 12.31 18.78
CA PHE A 194 7.96 11.51 18.21
C PHE A 194 7.39 10.66 17.08
N HIS A 195 8.09 10.65 15.95
CA HIS A 195 7.75 9.83 14.80
C HIS A 195 8.58 8.54 14.83
N ASP A 196 7.92 7.38 14.88
CA ASP A 196 8.56 6.07 14.73
C ASP A 196 8.53 5.67 13.24
N PRO A 197 9.66 5.78 12.50
CA PRO A 197 9.68 5.53 11.06
C PRO A 197 9.48 4.06 10.69
N LEU A 198 9.75 3.15 11.63
CA LEU A 198 9.63 1.71 11.41
C LEU A 198 8.19 1.25 11.59
N LYS A 199 7.50 1.79 12.60
CA LYS A 199 6.11 1.44 12.92
C LYS A 199 5.08 2.36 12.26
N CYS A 200 5.50 3.44 11.59
CA CYS A 200 4.64 4.52 11.06
C CYS A 200 3.55 4.96 12.05
N VAL A 201 3.94 5.22 13.29
CA VAL A 201 3.04 5.76 14.31
C VAL A 201 3.65 7.03 14.90
N THR A 202 2.81 8.03 15.13
CA THR A 202 3.15 9.17 15.98
C THR A 202 2.86 8.80 17.42
N LYS A 203 3.80 9.11 18.31
CA LYS A 203 3.65 8.91 19.75
C LYS A 203 4.03 10.18 20.47
N CYS A 204 3.24 10.57 21.47
CA CYS A 204 3.64 11.62 22.40
C CYS A 204 4.56 10.99 23.46
N VAL A 205 5.79 11.47 23.55
CA VAL A 205 6.78 11.01 24.52
C VAL A 205 7.19 12.14 25.44
N CYS A 206 7.28 11.86 26.75
CA CYS A 206 7.71 12.85 27.74
C CYS A 206 9.16 13.27 27.48
N SER A 207 9.42 14.57 27.40
CA SER A 207 10.74 15.09 27.06
C SER A 207 11.32 15.94 28.17
N LYS A 208 12.55 15.61 28.57
CA LYS A 208 13.32 16.38 29.54
C LYS A 208 14.22 17.46 28.90
N ALA A 209 14.09 17.72 27.59
CA ALA A 209 14.83 18.80 26.93
C ALA A 209 14.19 20.15 27.25
N CYS A 210 14.62 20.72 28.39
CA CYS A 210 14.19 21.99 28.96
C CYS A 210 15.32 23.02 28.95
N PRO A 211 15.00 24.31 28.78
CA PRO A 211 15.99 25.37 28.91
C PRO A 211 16.50 25.48 30.35
N LYS A 212 17.75 25.89 30.54
CA LYS A 212 18.37 26.12 31.86
C LYS A 212 18.02 27.50 32.42
N ILE A 213 16.75 27.88 32.36
CA ILE A 213 16.24 29.13 32.92
C ILE A 213 15.79 28.83 34.35
N LEU A 214 16.29 29.57 35.34
CA LEU A 214 15.89 29.41 36.74
C LEU A 214 14.71 30.34 37.05
N LYS A 215 13.49 29.82 36.93
CA LYS A 215 12.23 30.49 37.28
C LYS A 215 11.36 29.50 38.06
N PRO A 216 11.62 29.34 39.37
CA PRO A 216 11.11 28.20 40.13
C PRO A 216 9.58 28.18 40.21
N VAL A 217 9.01 26.97 40.24
CA VAL A 217 7.58 26.72 40.42
C VAL A 217 7.36 25.60 41.44
N CYS A 218 6.28 25.69 42.21
CA CYS A 218 5.89 24.67 43.17
C CYS A 218 4.87 23.70 42.56
N GLY A 219 5.16 22.41 42.62
CA GLY A 219 4.23 21.34 42.19
C GLY A 219 3.19 21.00 43.26
N THR A 220 2.10 20.35 42.85
CA THR A 220 1.09 19.79 43.77
C THR A 220 1.64 18.68 44.67
N ASP A 221 2.78 18.10 44.30
CA ASP A 221 3.58 17.15 45.08
C ASP A 221 4.44 17.80 46.17
N GLY A 222 4.42 19.14 46.29
CA GLY A 222 5.24 19.88 47.25
C GLY A 222 6.72 19.99 46.86
N VAL A 223 7.09 19.60 45.64
CA VAL A 223 8.46 19.71 45.12
C VAL A 223 8.63 21.03 44.37
N THR A 224 9.77 21.69 44.59
CA THR A 224 10.17 22.86 43.80
C THR A 224 10.87 22.42 42.54
N TYR A 225 10.42 22.90 41.39
CA TYR A 225 11.05 22.67 40.09
C TYR A 225 11.76 23.93 39.62
N ASP A 226 12.96 23.81 39.04
CA ASP A 226 13.77 24.96 38.61
C ASP A 226 13.04 25.85 37.59
N ASN A 227 12.15 25.25 36.79
CA ASN A 227 11.25 25.95 35.89
C ASN A 227 10.01 25.13 35.52
N GLU A 228 9.06 25.81 34.88
CA GLU A 228 7.80 25.23 34.43
C GLU A 228 7.97 24.10 33.40
N CYS A 229 9.06 24.09 32.61
CA CYS A 229 9.33 22.98 31.70
C CYS A 229 9.63 21.67 32.45
N LEU A 230 10.42 21.74 33.52
CA LEU A 230 10.71 20.57 34.36
C LEU A 230 9.47 20.07 35.11
N LEU A 231 8.61 20.97 35.58
CA LEU A 231 7.31 20.61 36.15
C LEU A 231 6.43 19.92 35.09
N ASN A 232 6.34 20.46 33.87
CA ASN A 232 5.57 19.88 32.78
C ASN A 232 6.09 18.49 32.36
N TYR A 233 7.41 18.27 32.40
CA TYR A 233 7.98 16.93 32.22
C TYR A 233 7.51 15.95 33.30
N GLN A 234 7.44 16.39 34.56
CA GLN A 234 6.92 15.56 35.64
C GLN A 234 5.41 15.33 35.52
N PHE A 235 4.64 16.34 35.13
CA PHE A 235 3.21 16.20 34.78
C PHE A 235 3.03 15.09 33.73
N CYS A 236 3.82 15.11 32.66
CA CYS A 236 3.79 14.07 31.63
C CYS A 236 4.13 12.69 32.21
N LYS A 237 5.24 12.57 32.95
CA LYS A 237 5.69 11.30 33.55
C LYS A 237 4.67 10.68 34.50
N THR A 238 4.00 11.52 35.28
CA THR A 238 3.02 11.09 36.28
C THR A 238 1.61 11.00 35.70
N LYS A 239 1.43 11.18 34.38
CA LYS A 239 0.14 11.18 33.68
C LYS A 239 -0.86 12.18 34.27
N GLY A 240 -0.38 13.37 34.62
CA GLY A 240 -1.19 14.50 35.09
C GLY A 240 -1.45 14.55 36.59
N LYS A 241 -0.80 13.69 37.40
CA LYS A 241 -0.97 13.73 38.86
C LYS A 241 -0.26 14.91 39.54
N VAL A 242 0.83 15.38 38.94
CA VAL A 242 1.61 16.52 39.44
C VAL A 242 1.39 17.70 38.50
N ASP A 243 0.70 18.73 38.96
CA ASP A 243 0.47 19.99 38.22
C ASP A 243 1.01 21.19 39.02
N LYS A 244 0.92 22.39 38.45
CA LYS A 244 1.39 23.62 39.08
C LYS A 244 0.48 23.99 40.25
N LYS A 245 1.09 24.13 41.43
CA LYS A 245 0.42 24.60 42.65
C LYS A 245 0.58 26.11 42.83
N SER A 246 1.78 26.64 42.65
CA SER A 246 2.06 28.07 42.72
C SER A 246 3.34 28.45 41.97
N ASP A 247 3.47 29.71 41.59
CA ASP A 247 4.75 30.28 41.16
C ASP A 247 5.72 30.42 42.35
N GLY A 248 7.02 30.35 42.07
CA GLY A 248 8.07 30.41 43.09
C GLY A 248 8.42 29.05 43.71
N LYS A 249 9.35 29.07 44.67
CA LYS A 249 9.73 27.86 45.41
C LYS A 249 8.57 27.39 46.29
N CYS A 250 8.46 26.09 46.49
CA CYS A 250 7.53 25.59 47.50
C CYS A 250 7.90 26.15 48.87
N PRO A 251 6.90 26.52 49.67
CA PRO A 251 7.16 27.05 51.00
C PRO A 251 7.73 25.93 51.86
N VAL A 252 8.90 26.19 52.46
CA VAL A 252 9.50 25.28 53.45
C VAL A 252 8.78 25.54 54.75
N CYS A 253 7.82 24.68 55.10
CA CYS A 253 7.10 24.85 56.35
C CYS A 253 8.00 24.43 57.52
N PRO A 254 8.16 25.27 58.57
CA PRO A 254 8.92 24.92 59.78
C PRO A 254 8.41 23.65 60.47
N TYR A 255 7.14 23.29 60.19
CA TYR A 255 6.49 22.08 60.66
C TYR A 255 5.83 21.39 59.47
N HIS A 256 6.16 20.12 59.21
CA HIS A 256 5.63 19.30 58.09
C HIS A 256 4.10 19.32 57.98
N ASN A 257 3.38 19.62 59.08
CA ASN A 257 1.95 19.91 59.06
C ASN A 257 1.65 21.22 59.85
N PRO A 258 1.10 22.27 59.22
CA PRO A 258 0.70 23.52 59.87
C PRO A 258 -0.29 23.35 61.04
N CYS A 259 -0.98 22.22 61.12
CA CYS A 259 -1.91 21.88 62.20
C CYS A 259 -1.28 21.07 63.35
N SER A 260 0.01 20.72 63.28
CA SER A 260 0.65 19.81 64.26
C SER A 260 0.61 20.33 65.70
N ARG A 261 0.57 21.65 65.88
CA ARG A 261 0.56 22.31 67.20
C ARG A 261 -0.61 23.28 67.37
N ILE A 262 -1.60 23.23 66.49
CA ILE A 262 -2.73 24.16 66.50
C ILE A 262 -3.98 23.49 67.08
N ARG A 263 -4.52 24.09 68.13
CA ARG A 263 -5.82 23.72 68.70
C ARG A 263 -6.83 24.81 68.39
N CYS A 264 -7.75 24.50 67.49
CA CYS A 264 -8.90 25.37 67.19
C CYS A 264 -9.92 25.34 68.34
N ARG A 265 -10.73 26.40 68.44
CA ARG A 265 -11.86 26.49 69.38
C ARG A 265 -12.81 25.30 69.22
N TYR A 266 -13.50 24.91 70.31
CA TYR A 266 -14.53 23.86 70.29
C TYR A 266 -15.52 24.06 69.13
N GLY A 267 -15.79 23.00 68.36
CA GLY A 267 -16.62 23.03 67.15
C GLY A 267 -15.86 23.26 65.83
N TYR A 268 -14.59 23.66 65.87
CA TYR A 268 -13.77 23.91 64.68
C TYR A 268 -12.68 22.83 64.52
N ARG A 269 -12.32 22.51 63.27
CA ARG A 269 -11.17 21.66 62.94
C ARG A 269 -10.08 22.49 62.26
N CYS A 270 -8.82 22.16 62.55
CA CYS A 270 -7.70 22.75 61.84
C CYS A 270 -7.63 22.16 60.43
N VAL A 271 -7.68 23.04 59.43
CA VAL A 271 -7.48 22.72 58.02
C VAL A 271 -6.12 23.30 57.62
N PRO A 272 -5.10 22.45 57.36
CA PRO A 272 -3.79 22.94 56.99
C PRO A 272 -3.81 23.49 55.57
N ASN A 273 -3.19 24.66 55.39
CA ASN A 273 -2.85 25.23 54.08
C ASN A 273 -1.35 25.07 53.86
N PHE A 274 -0.97 23.91 53.31
CA PHE A 274 0.42 23.59 52.98
C PHE A 274 1.01 24.49 51.88
N SER A 275 0.20 25.28 51.17
CA SER A 275 0.66 26.24 50.14
C SER A 275 1.13 27.57 50.73
N ARG A 276 0.68 27.90 51.93
CA ARG A 276 1.03 29.14 52.64
C ARG A 276 1.74 28.88 53.98
N CYS A 277 2.02 27.62 54.28
CA CYS A 277 2.39 27.16 55.63
C CYS A 277 1.47 27.74 56.72
N ALA A 278 0.20 27.90 56.38
CA ALA A 278 -0.81 28.48 57.24
C ALA A 278 -1.79 27.41 57.67
N TYR A 279 -2.63 27.73 58.63
CA TYR A 279 -3.77 26.92 59.01
C TYR A 279 -5.01 27.81 59.03
N SER A 280 -6.18 27.19 58.87
CA SER A 280 -7.45 27.85 59.16
C SER A 280 -8.29 26.94 60.04
N CYS A 281 -8.97 27.54 61.01
CA CYS A 281 -9.97 26.84 61.80
C CYS A 281 -11.31 26.94 61.08
N GLN A 282 -11.78 25.83 60.52
CA GLN A 282 -13.07 25.76 59.83
C GLN A 282 -14.09 25.00 60.70
N PRO A 283 -15.39 25.33 60.65
CA PRO A 283 -16.43 24.57 61.34
C PRO A 283 -16.34 23.09 60.97
N LYS A 284 -16.54 22.20 61.94
CA LYS A 284 -16.71 20.77 61.64
C LYS A 284 -18.03 20.62 60.86
N VAL A 285 -17.98 20.07 59.64
CA VAL A 285 -19.20 19.79 58.87
C VAL A 285 -19.91 18.61 59.51
N CYS A 286 -21.11 18.82 60.02
CA CYS A 286 -21.91 17.80 60.66
C CYS A 286 -22.90 17.25 59.62
N PRO A 287 -22.86 15.94 59.27
CA PRO A 287 -23.59 15.40 58.13
C PRO A 287 -25.12 15.51 58.25
N ASN A 288 -25.66 15.74 59.45
CA ASN A 288 -27.09 15.71 59.71
C ASN A 288 -27.56 17.04 60.31
N ARG A 289 -28.14 17.93 59.48
CA ARG A 289 -28.69 19.24 59.90
C ARG A 289 -29.85 19.13 60.91
N GLN A 290 -30.43 17.95 61.13
CA GLN A 290 -31.56 17.73 62.03
C GLN A 290 -31.19 17.77 63.53
N CYS A 291 -29.91 17.59 63.91
CA CYS A 291 -29.51 17.61 65.32
C CYS A 291 -29.34 19.02 65.92
N VAL A 292 -29.30 20.05 65.08
CA VAL A 292 -29.03 21.45 65.43
C VAL A 292 -30.10 22.00 66.40
N GLN A 293 -31.37 21.62 66.20
CA GLN A 293 -32.49 22.22 66.92
C GLN A 293 -33.06 21.27 68.00
N ALA A 294 -33.26 19.99 67.68
CA ALA A 294 -33.94 19.03 68.55
C ALA A 294 -33.24 18.76 69.90
N ALA A 295 -31.91 18.87 69.97
CA ALA A 295 -31.15 18.59 71.20
C ALA A 295 -31.11 19.77 72.20
N CYS A 296 -31.26 21.01 71.73
CA CYS A 296 -31.33 22.19 72.59
C CYS A 296 -32.76 22.43 73.10
N ASP A 297 -33.78 22.05 72.31
CA ASP A 297 -35.19 22.22 72.70
C ASP A 297 -35.62 21.19 73.76
N ALA A 298 -35.03 19.99 73.77
CA ALA A 298 -35.38 18.92 74.72
C ALA A 298 -34.84 19.13 76.15
N LYS A 299 -33.77 19.91 76.34
CA LYS A 299 -33.21 20.28 77.67
C LYS A 299 -32.65 21.70 77.64
N PRO A 300 -33.34 22.71 78.20
CA PRO A 300 -32.84 24.08 78.23
C PRO A 300 -31.68 24.23 79.24
N CYS A 301 -30.61 24.94 78.83
CA CYS A 301 -29.47 25.28 79.69
C CYS A 301 -29.86 26.28 80.80
N LYS A 302 -29.13 26.29 81.93
CA LYS A 302 -29.40 27.20 83.06
C LYS A 302 -29.13 28.67 82.68
N LYS A 303 -29.77 29.63 83.37
CA LYS A 303 -29.65 31.07 83.15
C LYS A 303 -28.17 31.51 83.15
N GLY A 304 -27.70 32.07 82.03
CA GLY A 304 -26.29 32.46 81.81
C GLY A 304 -25.43 31.46 81.01
N GLN A 305 -25.99 30.31 80.65
CA GLN A 305 -25.35 29.32 79.77
C GLN A 305 -25.96 29.37 78.37
N ARG A 306 -25.13 29.11 77.35
CA ARG A 306 -25.59 28.94 75.96
C ARG A 306 -25.53 27.47 75.56
N CYS A 307 -26.51 26.99 74.80
CA CYS A 307 -26.47 25.67 74.20
C CYS A 307 -25.33 25.62 73.18
N ILE A 308 -24.50 24.58 73.22
CA ILE A 308 -23.45 24.36 72.22
C ILE A 308 -23.60 22.97 71.58
N GLU A 309 -23.46 22.90 70.26
CA GLU A 309 -23.60 21.66 69.49
C GLU A 309 -22.32 20.82 69.51
N ILE A 310 -22.42 19.54 69.89
CA ILE A 310 -21.30 18.58 69.83
C ILE A 310 -21.50 17.62 68.67
N CYS A 311 -20.71 17.77 67.62
CA CYS A 311 -20.65 16.79 66.53
C CYS A 311 -19.78 15.58 66.92
N LYS A 312 -20.40 14.63 67.64
CA LYS A 312 -20.01 13.22 67.68
C LYS A 312 -21.12 12.39 67.03
N ASN A 313 -20.85 11.12 66.71
CA ASN A 313 -21.79 10.16 66.09
C ASN A 313 -23.07 9.88 66.92
N SER A 314 -23.30 10.62 67.99
CA SER A 314 -24.48 10.63 68.84
C SER A 314 -24.63 12.09 69.25
N CYS A 315 -25.74 12.74 68.92
CA CYS A 315 -25.92 14.17 69.16
C CYS A 315 -25.92 14.42 70.68
N VAL A 316 -24.85 15.02 71.23
CA VAL A 316 -24.66 15.20 72.68
C VAL A 316 -24.98 16.65 73.09
N HIS A 317 -25.84 16.80 74.08
CA HIS A 317 -26.19 18.06 74.74
C HIS A 317 -25.02 18.57 75.61
N ALA A 318 -24.62 19.84 75.45
CA ALA A 318 -23.70 20.51 76.36
C ALA A 318 -24.04 22.00 76.53
N CYS A 319 -23.87 22.49 77.77
CA CYS A 319 -24.08 23.88 78.15
C CYS A 319 -22.76 24.52 78.56
N GLU A 320 -22.41 25.67 77.97
CA GLU A 320 -21.21 26.43 78.32
C GLU A 320 -21.59 27.74 79.02
N ILE A 321 -20.86 28.11 80.07
CA ILE A 321 -21.00 29.41 80.76
C ILE A 321 -20.42 30.49 79.83
N SER A 322 -21.19 31.54 79.54
CA SER A 322 -20.73 32.67 78.74
C SER A 322 -19.69 33.49 79.51
N ARG A 323 -18.43 33.04 79.55
CA ARG A 323 -17.32 33.89 79.96
C ARG A 323 -16.93 34.78 78.78
N TYR A 324 -17.25 36.07 78.89
CA TYR A 324 -16.58 37.10 78.11
C TYR A 324 -15.12 37.11 78.54
N THR A 325 -14.22 36.78 77.63
CA THR A 325 -12.80 37.14 77.75
C THR A 325 -12.50 38.18 76.69
N TYR A 326 -12.33 39.42 77.15
CA TYR A 326 -11.63 40.51 76.46
C TYR A 326 -10.13 40.18 76.33
N GLY A 327 -9.49 40.76 75.30
CA GLY A 327 -8.03 40.77 75.09
C GLY A 327 -7.55 39.61 74.20
N GLY A 328 -6.71 39.79 73.20
CA GLY A 328 -5.86 40.91 72.78
C GLY A 328 -4.89 40.35 71.73
#